data_AF-A0A4V5LY57-F1
#
_entry.id   AF-A0A4V5LY57-F1
#
_cell.length_a   1.000
_cell.length_b   1.000
_cell.length_c   1.000
_cell.angle_alpha   90.00
_cell.angle_beta   90.00
_cell.angle_gamma   90.00
#
_symmetry.space_group_name_H-M   'P 1'
#
loop_
_entity.id
_entity.type
_entity.pdbx_description
1 polymer ?
#
loop_
_entity_poly.entity_id
_entity_poly.type
_entity_poly.pdbx_seq_one_letter_code
_entity_poly.pdbx_strand_id
1 'polypeptide(L)'
;MFNFWRKNKDKLEENRRESFAIILANTAKILEEADLLQHAEIVSNIAKALCIKDDKEFIKRINGIEMWGGSGAVWEVYIDNKGAKKEFENEMIRLIDLMEDVGILGRGIKPIRKIFINESIK
;
A
#
# COMPACT_ATOMS: atom_id res chain seq x y z
N MET A 1 5.75 -33.17 -1.74
CA MET A 1 4.51 -32.49 -2.15
C MET A 1 4.14 -31.54 -1.01
N PHE A 2 4.44 -30.25 -1.13
CA PHE A 2 4.19 -29.29 -0.04
C PHE A 2 2.70 -28.91 -0.06
N ASN A 3 1.95 -29.38 0.93
CA ASN A 3 0.56 -28.98 1.15
C ASN A 3 0.56 -27.53 1.67
N PHE A 4 0.42 -26.58 0.75
CA PHE A 4 0.22 -25.17 1.09
C PHE A 4 -1.20 -25.03 1.65
N TRP A 5 -1.29 -24.99 2.97
CA TRP A 5 -2.54 -24.77 3.69
C TRP A 5 -3.15 -23.47 3.18
N ARG A 6 -4.29 -23.56 2.51
CA ARG A 6 -5.01 -22.42 1.94
C ARG A 6 -5.62 -21.64 3.11
N LYS A 7 -4.83 -20.72 3.71
CA LYS A 7 -5.29 -19.76 4.72
C LYS A 7 -6.57 -19.11 4.17
N ASN A 8 -7.64 -19.07 4.95
CA ASN A 8 -8.91 -18.44 4.55
C ASN A 8 -8.63 -17.01 4.09
N LYS A 9 -8.69 -16.77 2.77
CA LYS A 9 -8.37 -15.48 2.14
C LYS A 9 -9.41 -14.39 2.44
N ASP A 10 -10.52 -14.77 3.06
CA ASP A 10 -11.70 -13.92 3.16
C ASP A 10 -11.73 -13.07 4.44
N LYS A 11 -10.77 -13.25 5.36
CA LYS A 11 -10.74 -12.48 6.61
C LYS A 11 -9.33 -12.09 7.06
N LEU A 12 -9.11 -10.78 7.21
CA LEU A 12 -7.87 -10.24 7.80
C LEU A 12 -7.90 -10.36 9.33
N GLU A 13 -6.81 -10.88 9.89
CA GLU A 13 -6.54 -10.90 11.35
C GLU A 13 -6.44 -9.44 11.87
N GLU A 14 -6.92 -9.18 13.09
CA GLU A 14 -7.05 -7.81 13.63
C GLU A 14 -5.69 -7.08 13.76
N ASN A 15 -4.65 -7.77 14.25
CA ASN A 15 -3.28 -7.24 14.29
C ASN A 15 -2.73 -6.84 12.91
N ARG A 16 -3.15 -7.54 11.85
CA ARG A 16 -2.79 -7.20 10.46
C ARG A 16 -3.54 -5.96 9.99
N ARG A 17 -4.80 -5.77 10.42
CA ARG A 17 -5.56 -4.54 10.13
C ARG A 17 -4.86 -3.33 10.75
N GLU A 18 -4.47 -3.41 12.01
CA GLU A 18 -3.76 -2.31 12.67
C GLU A 18 -2.47 -1.95 11.91
N SER A 19 -1.73 -2.97 11.48
CA SER A 19 -0.52 -2.77 10.67
C SER A 19 -0.80 -2.06 9.34
N PHE A 20 -1.84 -2.48 8.61
CA PHE A 20 -2.28 -1.78 7.39
C PHE A 20 -2.74 -0.35 7.67
N ALA A 21 -3.54 -0.14 8.73
CA ALA A 21 -4.08 1.16 9.08
C ALA A 21 -2.97 2.18 9.37
N ILE A 22 -1.94 1.76 10.12
CA ILE A 22 -0.78 2.60 10.41
C ILE A 22 -0.04 2.99 9.13
N ILE A 23 0.27 2.02 8.26
CA ILE A 23 1.00 2.28 7.01
C ILE A 23 0.21 3.21 6.09
N LEU A 24 -1.09 2.96 5.92
CA LEU A 24 -1.97 3.78 5.08
C LEU A 24 -2.15 5.20 5.65
N ALA A 25 -2.28 5.34 6.97
CA ALA A 25 -2.38 6.66 7.61
C ALA A 25 -1.10 7.48 7.44
N ASN A 26 0.07 6.85 7.62
CA ASN A 26 1.36 7.51 7.39
C ASN A 26 1.51 7.93 5.92
N THR A 27 1.17 7.02 4.99
CA THR A 27 1.25 7.30 3.55
C THR A 27 0.35 8.46 3.16
N ALA A 28 -0.92 8.48 3.63
CA ALA A 28 -1.84 9.57 3.36
C ALA A 28 -1.32 10.90 3.91
N LYS A 29 -0.79 10.91 5.14
CA LYS A 29 -0.21 12.11 5.76
C LYS A 29 0.97 12.67 4.96
N ILE A 30 1.89 11.82 4.51
CA ILE A 30 3.04 12.26 3.69
C ILE A 30 2.57 12.89 2.38
N LEU A 31 1.53 12.32 1.76
CA LEU A 31 0.93 12.86 0.54
C LEU A 31 0.24 14.21 0.79
N GLU A 32 -0.48 14.37 1.91
CA GLU A 32 -1.09 15.65 2.30
C GLU A 32 -0.03 16.74 2.53
N GLU A 33 1.04 16.42 3.26
CA GLU A 33 2.15 17.35 3.53
C GLU A 33 2.92 17.73 2.26
N ALA A 34 2.84 16.89 1.21
CA ALA A 34 3.41 17.14 -0.11
C ALA A 34 2.41 17.81 -1.09
N ASP A 35 1.23 18.25 -0.64
CA ASP A 35 0.16 18.86 -1.45
C ASP A 35 -0.42 17.92 -2.55
N LEU A 36 -0.31 16.61 -2.35
CA LEU A 36 -0.82 15.56 -3.23
C LEU A 36 -2.20 15.06 -2.76
N LEU A 37 -3.14 16.00 -2.58
CA LEU A 37 -4.42 15.76 -1.89
C LEU A 37 -5.28 14.65 -2.53
N GLN A 38 -5.28 14.53 -3.87
CA GLN A 38 -6.03 13.48 -4.56
C GLN A 38 -5.49 12.08 -4.25
N HIS A 39 -4.17 11.93 -4.19
CA HIS A 39 -3.52 10.67 -3.84
C HIS A 39 -3.70 10.35 -2.37
N ALA A 40 -3.63 11.35 -1.49
CA ALA A 40 -3.95 11.19 -0.08
C ALA A 40 -5.38 10.66 0.12
N GLU A 41 -6.37 11.25 -0.57
CA GLU A 41 -7.76 10.82 -0.47
C GLU A 41 -7.96 9.36 -0.91
N ILE A 42 -7.30 8.92 -1.99
CA ILE A 42 -7.30 7.51 -2.44
C ILE A 42 -6.84 6.60 -1.30
N VAL A 43 -5.69 6.91 -0.69
CA VAL A 43 -5.11 6.12 0.41
C VAL A 43 -6.01 6.12 1.64
N SER A 44 -6.56 7.28 2.02
CA SER A 44 -7.51 7.39 3.13
C SER A 44 -8.79 6.58 2.88
N ASN A 45 -9.29 6.51 1.65
CA ASN A 45 -10.47 5.72 1.31
C ASN A 45 -10.19 4.21 1.37
N ILE A 46 -8.97 3.76 1.06
CA ILE A 46 -8.54 2.38 1.31
C ILE A 46 -8.55 2.09 2.83
N ALA A 47 -7.99 2.99 3.64
CA ALA A 47 -7.98 2.84 5.10
C ALA A 47 -9.40 2.80 5.70
N LYS A 48 -10.33 3.62 5.19
CA LYS A 48 -11.74 3.59 5.62
C LYS A 48 -12.39 2.22 5.41
N ALA A 49 -12.16 1.57 4.26
CA ALA A 49 -12.68 0.23 3.98
C ALA A 49 -12.19 -0.81 5.02
N LEU A 50 -10.93 -0.67 5.46
CA LEU A 50 -10.36 -1.49 6.51
C LEU A 50 -11.03 -1.25 7.88
N CYS A 51 -11.32 0.01 8.23
CA CYS A 51 -11.98 0.40 9.48
C CYS A 51 -13.41 -0.14 9.60
N ILE A 52 -14.18 -0.12 8.51
CA ILE A 52 -15.55 -0.68 8.49
C ILE A 52 -15.57 -2.21 8.36
N LYS A 53 -14.39 -2.86 8.41
CA LYS A 53 -14.19 -4.30 8.28
C LYS A 53 -14.74 -4.90 6.98
N ASP A 54 -14.73 -4.11 5.90
CA ASP A 54 -15.05 -4.57 4.55
C ASP A 54 -13.78 -5.09 3.85
N ASP A 55 -13.41 -6.33 4.15
CA ASP A 55 -12.19 -6.95 3.63
C ASP A 55 -12.19 -7.10 2.12
N LYS A 56 -13.37 -7.32 1.53
CA LYS A 56 -13.50 -7.48 0.08
C LYS A 56 -13.23 -6.16 -0.63
N GLU A 57 -13.84 -5.07 -0.16
CA GLU A 57 -13.60 -3.74 -0.72
C GLU A 57 -12.18 -3.27 -0.44
N PHE A 58 -11.64 -3.53 0.75
CA PHE A 58 -10.24 -3.25 1.08
C PHE A 58 -9.29 -3.95 0.11
N ILE A 59 -9.39 -5.28 -0.03
CA ILE A 59 -8.51 -6.07 -0.91
C ILE A 59 -8.63 -5.63 -2.37
N LYS A 60 -9.84 -5.28 -2.82
CA LYS A 60 -10.08 -4.75 -4.16
C LYS A 60 -9.39 -3.41 -4.38
N ARG A 61 -9.55 -2.45 -3.46
CA ARG A 61 -8.97 -1.11 -3.60
C ARG A 61 -7.47 -1.10 -3.42
N ILE A 62 -6.94 -1.82 -2.43
CA ILE A 62 -5.49 -1.91 -2.19
C ILE A 62 -4.76 -2.63 -3.33
N ASN A 63 -5.42 -3.44 -4.17
CA ASN A 63 -4.85 -3.98 -5.40
C ASN A 63 -5.30 -3.21 -6.67
N GLY A 64 -5.97 -2.08 -6.49
CA GLY A 64 -6.63 -1.34 -7.56
C GLY A 64 -5.67 -0.53 -8.43
N ILE A 65 -6.18 -0.09 -9.58
CA ILE A 65 -5.44 0.73 -10.54
C ILE A 65 -5.02 2.07 -9.94
N GLU A 66 -5.86 2.69 -9.11
CA GLU A 66 -5.55 3.98 -8.47
C GLU A 66 -4.27 3.90 -7.62
N MET A 67 -3.98 2.72 -7.07
CA MET A 67 -2.80 2.50 -6.24
C MET A 67 -1.57 2.09 -7.06
N TRP A 68 -1.73 1.24 -8.09
CA TRP A 68 -0.61 0.54 -8.74
C TRP A 68 -0.58 0.61 -10.28
N GLY A 69 -1.62 1.10 -10.93
CA GLY A 69 -1.84 0.88 -12.36
C GLY A 69 -2.13 2.15 -13.15
N GLY A 70 -1.32 2.41 -14.17
CA GLY A 70 -1.51 3.50 -15.11
C GLY A 70 -0.88 4.81 -14.63
N SER A 71 -0.83 5.78 -15.55
CA SER A 71 -0.27 7.11 -15.28
C SER A 71 -1.06 7.81 -14.18
N GLY A 72 -0.34 8.25 -13.15
CA GLY A 72 -0.92 9.00 -12.03
C GLY A 72 -1.40 8.13 -10.87
N ALA A 73 -1.09 6.84 -10.86
CA ALA A 73 -1.28 5.99 -9.70
C ALA A 73 -0.47 6.50 -8.49
N VAL A 74 -0.92 6.17 -7.27
CA VAL A 74 -0.27 6.65 -6.03
C VAL A 74 1.22 6.33 -5.98
N TRP A 75 1.65 5.17 -6.46
CA TRP A 75 3.06 4.80 -6.44
C TRP A 75 3.96 5.63 -7.38
N GLU A 76 3.40 6.37 -8.34
CA GLU A 76 4.13 7.17 -9.32
C GLU A 76 4.30 8.65 -8.94
N VAL A 77 3.82 9.05 -7.76
CA VAL A 77 3.85 10.46 -7.35
C VAL A 77 5.28 11.01 -7.28
N TYR A 78 5.43 12.28 -7.65
CA TYR A 78 6.68 13.01 -7.48
C TYR A 78 6.60 13.87 -6.20
N ILE A 79 7.54 13.65 -5.28
CA ILE A 79 7.71 14.44 -4.07
C ILE A 79 9.09 15.11 -4.14
N ASP A 80 9.11 16.45 -4.15
CA ASP A 80 10.34 17.25 -4.30
C ASP A 80 11.24 17.15 -3.07
N ASN A 81 10.65 17.16 -1.87
CA ASN A 81 11.39 16.98 -0.63
C ASN A 81 11.96 15.56 -0.54
N LYS A 82 13.29 15.43 -0.63
CA LYS A 82 13.98 14.13 -0.59
C LYS A 82 13.72 13.31 0.68
N GLY A 83 13.53 13.96 1.82
CA GLY A 83 13.22 13.29 3.09
C GLY A 83 11.83 12.67 3.04
N ALA A 84 10.82 13.48 2.70
CA ALA A 84 9.44 13.03 2.56
C ALA A 84 9.29 11.96 1.47
N LYS A 85 10.01 12.12 0.34
CA LYS A 85 10.08 11.10 -0.71
C LYS A 85 10.56 9.76 -0.15
N LYS A 86 11.67 9.75 0.59
CA LYS A 86 12.23 8.52 1.17
C LYS A 86 11.27 7.90 2.19
N GLU A 87 10.60 8.71 3.00
CA GLU A 87 9.58 8.21 3.95
C GLU A 87 8.41 7.56 3.22
N PHE A 88 7.91 8.19 2.15
CA PHE A 88 6.87 7.64 1.29
C PHE A 88 7.30 6.29 0.69
N GLU A 89 8.48 6.21 0.08
CA GLU A 89 9.01 4.97 -0.50
C GLU A 89 9.14 3.84 0.53
N ASN A 90 9.57 4.17 1.75
CA ASN A 90 9.68 3.19 2.84
C ASN A 90 8.31 2.66 3.25
N GLU A 91 7.29 3.52 3.39
CA GLU A 91 5.93 3.07 3.71
C GLU A 91 5.34 2.23 2.57
N MET A 92 5.63 2.57 1.32
CA MET A 92 5.24 1.77 0.15
C MET A 92 5.89 0.38 0.16
N ILE A 93 7.17 0.27 0.49
CA ILE A 93 7.86 -1.02 0.65
C ILE A 93 7.21 -1.83 1.78
N ARG A 94 6.97 -1.22 2.95
CA ARG A 94 6.32 -1.87 4.09
C ARG A 94 4.92 -2.36 3.74
N LEU A 95 4.17 -1.59 2.95
CA LEU A 95 2.84 -1.96 2.47
C LEU A 95 2.93 -3.23 1.60
N ILE A 96 3.83 -3.24 0.62
CA ILE A 96 4.02 -4.37 -0.29
C ILE A 96 4.44 -5.63 0.48
N ASP A 97 5.36 -5.50 1.44
CA ASP A 97 5.82 -6.61 2.25
C ASP A 97 4.70 -7.19 3.13
N LEU A 98 3.88 -6.32 3.74
CA LEU A 98 2.70 -6.76 4.50
C LEU A 98 1.68 -7.44 3.59
N MET A 99 1.44 -6.91 2.39
CA MET A 99 0.55 -7.53 1.40
C MET A 99 1.05 -8.93 0.96
N GLU A 100 2.37 -9.09 0.80
CA GLU A 100 2.99 -10.38 0.46
C GLU A 100 2.81 -11.39 1.61
N ASP A 101 3.09 -10.97 2.85
CA ASP A 101 3.00 -11.80 4.05
C ASP A 101 1.57 -12.29 4.33
N VAL A 102 0.55 -11.43 4.14
CA VAL A 102 -0.86 -11.82 4.30
C VAL A 102 -1.45 -12.52 3.06
N GLY A 103 -0.69 -12.63 1.96
CA GLY A 103 -1.09 -13.37 0.76
C GLY A 103 -2.13 -12.68 -0.14
N ILE A 104 -2.22 -11.34 -0.08
CA ILE A 104 -3.11 -10.52 -0.91
C ILE A 104 -2.39 -9.73 -2.02
N LEU A 105 -1.06 -9.87 -2.13
CA LEU A 105 -0.26 -9.14 -3.11
C LEU A 105 -0.64 -9.50 -4.56
N GLY A 106 -1.05 -8.48 -5.33
CA GLY A 106 -1.23 -8.56 -6.77
C GLY A 106 0.09 -8.78 -7.52
N ARG A 107 0.05 -9.59 -8.59
CA ARG A 107 1.26 -10.01 -9.35
C ARG A 107 2.06 -8.83 -9.93
N GLY A 108 1.37 -7.77 -10.35
CA GLY A 108 1.98 -6.57 -10.94
C GLY A 108 2.71 -5.66 -9.95
N ILE A 109 2.54 -5.87 -8.65
CA ILE A 109 3.05 -4.97 -7.61
C ILE A 109 4.49 -5.34 -7.22
N LYS A 110 4.86 -6.62 -7.29
CA LYS A 110 6.19 -7.09 -6.88
C LYS A 110 7.37 -6.41 -7.60
N PRO A 111 7.30 -6.09 -8.91
CA PRO A 111 8.32 -5.30 -9.57
C PRO A 111 8.45 -3.86 -9.03
N ILE A 112 7.35 -3.22 -8.61
CA ILE A 112 7.34 -1.84 -8.10
C ILE A 112 8.21 -1.73 -6.84
N ARG A 113 8.16 -2.72 -5.95
CA ARG A 113 9.07 -2.77 -4.77
C ARG A 113 10.54 -2.61 -5.15
N LYS A 114 10.97 -3.20 -6.27
CA LYS A 114 12.38 -3.13 -6.71
C LYS A 114 12.74 -1.72 -7.18
N ILE A 115 11.79 -0.95 -7.70
CA ILE A 115 12.00 0.44 -8.12
C ILE A 115 12.36 1.27 -6.89
N PHE A 116 11.54 1.22 -5.84
CA PHE A 116 11.80 1.94 -4.59
C PHE A 116 13.12 1.55 -3.92
N ILE A 117 13.45 0.25 -3.86
CA ILE A 117 14.74 -0.20 -3.30
C ILE A 117 15.92 0.38 -4.08
N ASN A 118 15.84 0.42 -5.41
CA ASN A 118 16.92 0.94 -6.24
C ASN A 118 17.06 2.47 -6.16
N GLU A 119 15.97 3.19 -5.91
CA GLU A 119 15.99 4.64 -5.71
C GLU A 119 16.56 5.03 -4.34
N SER A 120 16.28 4.24 -3.31
CA SER A 120 16.82 4.46 -1.95
C SER A 120 18.34 4.29 -1.80
N ILE A 121 19.00 3.69 -2.80
CA ILE A 121 20.47 3.47 -2.83
C ILE A 121 21.19 4.63 -3.55
N LYS A 122 20.47 5.52 -4.24
CA LYS A 122 21.02 6.68 -4.97
C LYS A 122 20.96 7.95 -4.14
#